data_AF-A0A2S0UAF2-F1
#
_entry.id   AF-A0A2S0UAF2-F1
#
_cell.length_a   1.000
_cell.length_b   1.000
_cell.length_c   1.000
_cell.angle_alpha   90.00
_cell.angle_beta   90.00
_cell.angle_gamma   90.00
#
_symmetry.space_group_name_H-M   'P 1'
#
loop_
_entity.id
_entity.type
_entity.pdbx_description
1 polymer ?
#
loop_
_entity_poly.entity_id
_entity_poly.type
_entity_poly.pdbx_seq_one_letter_code
_entity_poly.pdbx_strand_id
1 'polypeptide(L)'
;MLEQQVQQAQQGKQAAFNWLNREFTPLGMITAYRRLNDYYLAEDAVQEAWTEVYQHLAKLKEPGAFPSWYLTIVRRQCNRLLRKKQLAVAMGEDALDRPVMRLNPAEIALQNELKATVHRYIGSLPEKLGNAVLLFHIFGYSLAETAAHLEIPLSTLKKRLYDARNKLKISLPAADLLALPELIEQGGRQSMLHIVNGDVVAEKLRDGRIKGEILVWRELYTEGPHFSPSEPVKNLKERGRYLEQELGIPMSIYEEGCRSQEQVLQQFVEEQKGGIILWFEYDLFDQTMLMLLLHKLEGLGTTSGKQLPIHLLSIGEYPGIEPFHGFGQLSSDQLMKLSGTWTQLGPEDLQAGRLIWEAYISSDPLSLQLLLDQQPGKLPFSEQAFRFHLSRFPSVYNGLGIVEQTLLSEIAKGTVQLLELFRKASDKLRWLGFSDLQAARELTLLAKLPSPLIEIQGNPEPPKFGSTQGQHSFWQTEVSLTSLGELILQGKRDAVEVRGINKYLGGVHLISDGPMWRWDDQAGCLRTQA
;
A
#
# COMPACT_ATOMS: atom_id res chain seq x y z
N MET A 1 28.94 -33.40 -11.38
CA MET A 1 27.72 -32.61 -11.61
C MET A 1 28.04 -31.23 -12.17
N LEU A 2 28.88 -30.43 -11.50
CA LEU A 2 29.26 -29.08 -11.96
C LEU A 2 29.83 -29.03 -13.39
N GLU A 3 30.85 -29.85 -13.69
CA GLU A 3 31.51 -29.84 -15.01
C GLU A 3 30.54 -30.13 -16.16
N GLN A 4 29.60 -31.04 -15.94
CA GLN A 4 28.56 -31.38 -16.91
C GLN A 4 27.60 -30.21 -17.14
N GLN A 5 27.21 -29.49 -16.09
CA GLN A 5 26.36 -28.29 -16.21
C GLN A 5 27.09 -27.16 -16.94
N VAL A 6 28.39 -26.98 -16.66
CA VAL A 6 29.23 -26.01 -17.40
C VAL A 6 29.33 -26.37 -18.87
N GLN A 7 29.63 -27.62 -19.21
CA GLN A 7 29.69 -28.08 -20.61
C GLN A 7 28.35 -27.92 -21.33
N GLN A 8 27.23 -28.21 -20.67
CA GLN A 8 25.90 -28.01 -21.24
C GLN A 8 25.58 -26.52 -21.44
N ALA A 9 25.94 -25.66 -20.49
CA ALA A 9 25.77 -24.22 -20.62
C ALA A 9 26.63 -23.63 -21.74
N GLN A 10 27.86 -24.15 -21.93
CA GLN A 10 28.73 -23.80 -23.06
C GLN A 10 28.13 -24.16 -24.43
N GLN A 11 27.34 -25.23 -24.48
CA GLN A 11 26.59 -25.65 -25.67
C GLN A 11 25.30 -24.86 -25.87
N GLY A 12 25.04 -23.82 -25.07
CA GLY A 12 23.86 -22.97 -25.19
C GLY A 12 22.60 -23.52 -24.51
N LYS A 13 22.71 -24.59 -23.70
CA LYS A 13 21.55 -25.11 -22.95
C LYS A 13 21.19 -24.16 -21.80
N GLN A 14 20.12 -23.40 -22.00
CA GLN A 14 19.67 -22.38 -21.05
C GLN A 14 19.38 -22.92 -19.65
N ALA A 15 18.83 -24.15 -19.54
CA ALA A 15 18.57 -24.78 -18.25
C ALA A 15 19.85 -24.99 -17.41
N ALA A 16 20.96 -25.33 -18.07
CA ALA A 16 22.25 -25.53 -17.42
C ALA A 16 22.87 -24.19 -16.98
N PHE A 17 22.74 -23.15 -17.81
CA PHE A 17 23.16 -21.79 -17.44
C PHE A 17 22.36 -21.25 -16.25
N ASN A 18 21.04 -21.44 -16.25
CA ASN A 18 20.17 -21.04 -15.14
C ASN A 18 20.52 -21.78 -13.85
N TRP A 19 20.90 -23.06 -13.94
CA TRP A 19 21.39 -23.81 -12.78
C TRP A 19 22.68 -23.20 -12.22
N LEU A 20 23.67 -22.90 -13.08
CA LEU A 20 24.91 -22.24 -12.66
C LEU A 20 24.62 -20.88 -12.01
N ASN A 21 23.73 -20.09 -12.62
CA ASN A 21 23.33 -18.79 -12.09
C ASN A 21 22.77 -18.93 -10.67
N ARG A 22 21.79 -19.80 -10.48
CA ARG A 22 21.17 -20.03 -9.17
C ARG A 22 22.18 -20.54 -8.13
N GLU A 23 23.05 -21.46 -8.52
CA GLU A 23 23.98 -22.12 -7.59
C GLU A 23 25.12 -21.21 -7.14
N PHE A 24 25.66 -20.39 -8.04
CA PHE A 24 26.85 -19.58 -7.76
C PHE A 24 26.56 -18.11 -7.42
N THR A 25 25.33 -17.61 -7.65
CA THR A 25 24.93 -16.26 -7.21
C THR A 25 25.16 -16.02 -5.71
N PRO A 26 24.78 -16.91 -4.78
CA PRO A 26 25.02 -16.67 -3.35
C PRO A 26 26.50 -16.48 -3.01
N LEU A 27 27.39 -17.28 -3.62
CA LEU A 27 28.84 -17.19 -3.43
C LEU A 27 29.41 -15.88 -4.02
N GLY A 28 28.86 -15.43 -5.15
CA GLY A 28 29.15 -14.13 -5.74
C GLY A 28 28.74 -12.98 -4.83
N MET A 29 27.52 -13.01 -4.30
CA MET A 29 26.98 -11.99 -3.39
C MET A 29 27.81 -11.87 -2.11
N ILE A 30 28.16 -12.99 -1.46
CA ILE A 30 29.06 -12.98 -0.29
C ILE A 30 30.40 -12.32 -0.65
N THR A 31 30.98 -12.70 -1.79
CA THR A 31 32.30 -12.20 -2.22
C THR A 31 32.26 -10.71 -2.53
N ALA A 32 31.23 -10.26 -3.25
CA ALA A 32 31.06 -8.87 -3.64
C ALA A 32 30.77 -7.99 -2.43
N TYR A 33 29.85 -8.42 -1.57
CA TYR A 33 29.47 -7.68 -0.38
C TYR A 33 30.62 -7.51 0.61
N ARG A 34 31.41 -8.56 0.86
CA ARG A 34 32.61 -8.44 1.72
C ARG A 34 33.65 -7.45 1.18
N ARG A 35 33.61 -7.13 -0.10
CA ARG A 35 34.55 -6.22 -0.76
C ARG A 35 34.01 -4.80 -0.92
N LEU A 36 32.71 -4.66 -1.16
CA LEU A 36 32.05 -3.40 -1.45
C LEU A 36 31.36 -2.78 -0.23
N ASN A 37 31.02 -3.62 0.75
CA ASN A 37 30.32 -3.25 1.97
C ASN A 37 29.01 -2.48 1.71
N ASP A 38 28.32 -2.84 0.63
CA ASP A 38 27.10 -2.22 0.14
C ASP A 38 26.33 -3.29 -0.65
N TYR A 39 25.06 -3.51 -0.29
CA TYR A 39 24.22 -4.54 -0.90
C TYR A 39 23.96 -4.27 -2.39
N TYR A 40 23.62 -3.03 -2.75
CA TYR A 40 23.26 -2.68 -4.12
C TYR A 40 24.48 -2.72 -5.03
N LEU A 41 25.62 -2.20 -4.56
CA LEU A 41 26.87 -2.33 -5.32
C LEU A 41 27.30 -3.79 -5.47
N ALA A 42 27.03 -4.64 -4.47
CA ALA A 42 27.31 -6.08 -4.56
C ALA A 42 26.40 -6.78 -5.58
N GLU A 43 25.11 -6.45 -5.58
CA GLU A 43 24.14 -6.96 -6.55
C GLU A 43 24.51 -6.53 -7.97
N ASP A 44 24.81 -5.25 -8.19
CA ASP A 44 25.26 -4.72 -9.48
C ASP A 44 26.53 -5.44 -9.97
N ALA A 45 27.51 -5.63 -9.10
CA ALA A 45 28.74 -6.34 -9.44
C ALA A 45 28.48 -7.80 -9.86
N VAL A 46 27.52 -8.48 -9.22
CA VAL A 46 27.15 -9.86 -9.52
C VAL A 46 26.34 -9.95 -10.82
N GLN A 47 25.43 -9.01 -11.08
CA GLN A 47 24.68 -8.94 -12.34
C GLN A 47 25.61 -8.70 -13.54
N GLU A 48 26.53 -7.76 -13.40
CA GLU A 48 27.58 -7.51 -14.40
C GLU A 48 28.50 -8.72 -14.57
N ALA A 49 28.83 -9.42 -13.48
CA ALA A 49 29.60 -10.64 -13.56
C ALA A 49 28.86 -11.74 -14.32
N TRP A 50 27.56 -11.92 -14.11
CA TRP A 50 26.76 -12.91 -14.86
C TRP A 50 26.62 -12.57 -16.33
N THR A 51 26.53 -11.28 -16.66
CA THR A 51 26.55 -10.81 -18.06
C THR A 51 27.86 -11.22 -18.73
N GLU A 52 28.99 -11.04 -18.04
CA GLU A 52 30.29 -11.42 -18.56
C GLU A 52 30.46 -12.95 -18.63
N VAL A 53 29.96 -13.69 -17.63
CA VAL A 53 29.92 -15.14 -17.65
C VAL A 53 29.14 -15.61 -18.87
N TYR A 54 27.96 -15.06 -19.14
CA TYR A 54 27.17 -15.40 -20.32
C TYR A 54 27.96 -15.20 -21.63
N GLN A 55 28.69 -14.10 -21.75
CA GLN A 55 29.48 -13.77 -22.94
C GLN A 55 30.74 -14.63 -23.12
N HIS A 56 31.32 -15.15 -22.03
CA HIS A 56 32.66 -15.75 -22.06
C HIS A 56 32.71 -17.19 -21.58
N LEU A 57 31.60 -17.77 -21.12
CA LEU A 57 31.53 -19.14 -20.61
C LEU A 57 32.04 -20.16 -21.64
N ALA A 58 31.72 -19.97 -22.92
CA ALA A 58 32.18 -20.81 -24.03
C ALA A 58 33.71 -20.87 -24.18
N LYS A 59 34.45 -19.89 -23.64
CA LYS A 59 35.92 -19.83 -23.70
C LYS A 59 36.61 -20.52 -22.52
N LEU A 60 35.85 -20.97 -21.52
CA LEU A 60 36.40 -21.66 -20.35
C LEU A 60 36.84 -23.08 -20.72
N LYS A 61 38.16 -23.31 -20.80
CA LYS A 61 38.74 -24.60 -21.24
C LYS A 61 38.56 -25.73 -20.23
N GLU A 62 38.58 -25.40 -18.95
CA GLU A 62 38.46 -26.36 -17.85
C GLU A 62 37.16 -26.11 -17.09
N PRO A 63 36.10 -26.92 -17.32
CA PRO A 63 34.82 -26.76 -16.66
C PRO A 63 34.90 -26.78 -15.12
N GLY A 64 35.83 -27.56 -14.55
CA GLY A 64 36.07 -27.63 -13.11
C GLY A 64 36.60 -26.33 -12.50
N ALA A 65 37.22 -25.46 -13.30
CA ALA A 65 37.72 -24.15 -12.86
C ALA A 65 36.64 -23.06 -12.79
N PHE A 66 35.38 -23.38 -13.12
CA PHE A 66 34.29 -22.41 -13.13
C PHE A 66 34.14 -21.60 -11.82
N PRO A 67 34.19 -22.20 -10.61
CA PRO A 67 33.99 -21.43 -9.37
C PRO A 67 35.04 -20.33 -9.16
N SER A 68 36.33 -20.67 -9.37
CA SER A 68 37.43 -19.72 -9.21
C SER A 68 37.45 -18.68 -10.34
N TRP A 69 37.09 -19.08 -11.56
CA TRP A 69 36.92 -18.19 -12.69
C TRP A 69 35.79 -17.17 -12.46
N TYR A 70 34.60 -17.62 -12.06
CA TYR A 70 33.46 -16.77 -11.73
C TYR A 70 33.79 -15.77 -10.62
N LEU A 71 34.41 -16.23 -9.54
CA LEU A 71 34.80 -15.33 -8.45
C LEU A 71 35.86 -14.30 -8.86
N THR A 72 36.70 -14.61 -9.84
CA THR A 72 37.64 -13.65 -10.42
C THR A 72 36.90 -12.55 -11.17
N ILE A 73 35.86 -12.91 -11.94
CA ILE A 73 34.99 -11.95 -12.63
C ILE A 73 34.29 -11.05 -11.61
N VAL A 74 33.64 -11.62 -10.59
CA VAL A 74 32.95 -10.87 -9.53
C VAL A 74 33.90 -9.87 -8.85
N ARG A 75 35.10 -10.31 -8.45
CA ARG A 75 36.11 -9.42 -7.82
C ARG A 75 36.56 -8.31 -8.76
N ARG A 76 36.70 -8.59 -10.06
CA ARG A 76 37.04 -7.57 -11.05
C ARG A 76 35.92 -6.53 -11.19
N GLN A 77 34.66 -6.96 -11.23
CA GLN A 77 33.51 -6.04 -11.27
C GLN A 77 33.44 -5.17 -10.01
N CYS A 78 33.70 -5.75 -8.83
CA CYS A 78 33.83 -4.99 -7.58
C CYS A 78 34.95 -3.93 -7.67
N ASN A 79 36.13 -4.31 -8.18
CA ASN A 79 37.24 -3.37 -8.36
C ASN A 79 36.92 -2.25 -9.35
N ARG A 80 36.15 -2.54 -10.40
CA ARG A 80 35.68 -1.54 -11.36
C ARG A 80 34.79 -0.50 -10.67
N LEU A 81 33.83 -0.95 -9.86
CA LEU A 81 32.94 -0.07 -9.09
C LEU A 81 33.71 0.75 -8.05
N LEU A 82 34.66 0.14 -7.33
CA LEU A 82 35.51 0.86 -6.36
C LEU A 82 36.36 1.94 -7.03
N ARG A 83 36.95 1.66 -8.20
CA ARG A 83 37.69 2.65 -8.98
C ARG A 83 36.79 3.80 -9.44
N LYS A 84 35.59 3.50 -9.94
CA LYS A 84 34.60 4.51 -10.34
C LYS A 84 34.20 5.41 -9.15
N LYS A 85 33.99 4.82 -7.97
CA LYS A 85 33.69 5.54 -6.73
C LYS A 85 34.86 6.43 -6.28
N GLN A 86 36.10 5.93 -6.35
CA GLN A 86 37.30 6.71 -6.00
C GLN A 86 37.53 7.88 -6.97
N LEU A 87 37.31 7.67 -8.27
CA LEU A 87 37.42 8.72 -9.28
C LEU A 87 36.36 9.81 -9.08
N ALA A 88 35.10 9.45 -8.81
CA ALA A 88 34.04 10.42 -8.51
C ALA A 88 34.37 11.29 -7.27
N VAL A 89 34.88 10.66 -6.20
CA VAL A 89 35.31 11.36 -4.98
C VAL A 89 36.53 12.26 -5.23
N ALA A 90 37.49 11.81 -6.04
CA ALA A 90 38.72 12.56 -6.35
C ALA A 90 38.49 13.72 -7.33
N MET A 91 37.47 13.63 -8.18
CA MET A 91 37.10 14.69 -9.13
C MET A 91 36.30 15.82 -8.49
N GLY A 92 36.05 15.77 -7.18
CA GLY A 92 35.24 16.78 -6.49
C GLY A 92 33.82 16.84 -7.03
N GLU A 93 33.33 15.75 -7.64
CA GLU A 93 31.91 15.55 -7.91
C GLU A 93 31.23 15.24 -6.56
N ASP A 94 31.19 16.23 -5.67
CA ASP A 94 30.01 16.40 -4.84
C ASP A 94 28.85 16.48 -5.82
N ALA A 95 27.85 15.63 -5.61
CA ALA A 95 26.69 15.47 -6.47
C ALA A 95 25.96 16.80 -6.69
N LEU A 96 26.42 17.57 -7.67
CA LEU A 96 25.71 18.69 -8.25
C LEU A 96 24.74 18.10 -9.28
N ASP A 97 23.46 18.45 -9.11
CA ASP A 97 22.31 18.15 -9.96
C ASP A 97 21.67 16.75 -9.91
N ARG A 98 21.41 16.25 -8.70
CA ARG A 98 20.12 15.61 -8.41
C ARG A 98 19.45 16.36 -7.26
N PRO A 99 18.12 16.57 -7.26
CA PRO A 99 17.45 17.10 -6.09
C PRO A 99 17.54 16.07 -4.97
N VAL A 100 18.61 16.16 -4.18
CA VAL A 100 18.77 15.41 -2.94
C VAL A 100 17.72 15.97 -1.99
N MET A 101 16.72 15.14 -1.67
CA MET A 101 15.91 15.29 -0.45
C MET A 101 16.85 15.72 0.66
N ARG A 102 16.69 16.93 1.19
CA ARG A 102 17.42 17.35 2.39
C ARG A 102 16.85 16.59 3.59
N LEU A 103 17.17 15.31 3.70
CA LEU A 103 17.26 14.66 4.99
C LEU A 103 18.37 15.40 5.77
N ASN A 104 18.18 15.56 7.07
CA ASN A 104 19.14 16.23 7.93
C ASN A 104 20.53 15.56 7.76
N PRO A 105 21.61 16.32 7.48
CA PRO A 105 22.95 15.77 7.37
C PRO A 105 23.36 14.91 8.57
N ALA A 106 22.86 15.24 9.77
CA ALA A 106 23.09 14.46 10.99
C ALA A 106 22.39 13.09 10.97
N GLU A 107 21.20 12.98 10.39
CA GLU A 107 20.46 11.72 10.29
C GLU A 107 21.05 10.80 9.21
N ILE A 108 21.49 11.37 8.08
CA ILE A 108 22.24 10.63 7.05
C ILE A 108 23.57 10.13 7.64
N ALA A 109 24.28 10.97 8.38
CA ALA A 109 25.52 10.60 9.05
C ALA A 109 25.27 9.48 10.08
N LEU A 110 24.22 9.59 10.89
CA LEU A 110 23.83 8.58 11.88
C LEU A 110 23.44 7.26 11.23
N GLN A 111 22.65 7.27 10.14
CA GLN A 111 22.30 6.05 9.41
C GLN A 111 23.50 5.41 8.73
N ASN A 112 24.41 6.22 8.16
CA ASN A 112 25.65 5.72 7.58
C ASN A 112 26.60 5.16 8.64
N GLU A 113 26.66 5.78 9.81
CA GLU A 113 27.41 5.30 10.96
C GLU A 113 26.84 4.00 11.50
N LEU A 114 25.51 3.89 11.64
CA LEU A 114 24.83 2.67 12.05
C LEU A 114 25.04 1.53 11.04
N LYS A 115 24.88 1.80 9.73
CA LYS A 115 25.16 0.82 8.66
C LYS A 115 26.63 0.37 8.72
N ALA A 116 27.58 1.30 8.77
CA ALA A 116 29.00 0.99 8.87
C ALA A 116 29.33 0.16 10.12
N THR A 117 28.64 0.41 11.22
CA THR A 117 28.78 -0.29 12.48
C THR A 117 28.26 -1.73 12.38
N VAL A 118 27.04 -1.93 11.88
CA VAL A 118 26.45 -3.27 11.64
C VAL A 118 27.33 -4.09 10.70
N HIS A 119 27.80 -3.49 9.61
CA HIS A 119 28.71 -4.15 8.67
C HIS A 119 30.05 -4.57 9.32
N ARG A 120 30.66 -3.70 10.13
CA ARG A 120 31.90 -4.00 10.86
C ARG A 120 31.71 -5.20 11.79
N TYR A 121 30.56 -5.27 12.47
CA TYR A 121 30.25 -6.38 13.36
C TYR A 121 29.98 -7.69 12.61
N ILE A 122 29.26 -7.66 11.49
CA ILE A 122 29.13 -8.85 10.62
C ILE A 122 30.50 -9.31 10.11
N GLY A 123 31.39 -8.37 9.75
CA GLY A 123 32.77 -8.65 9.35
C GLY A 123 33.64 -9.26 10.46
N SER A 124 33.31 -9.00 11.73
CA SER A 124 34.01 -9.55 12.89
C SER A 124 33.59 -10.99 13.25
N LEU A 125 32.46 -11.46 12.70
CA LEU A 125 32.01 -12.82 12.92
C LEU A 125 32.95 -13.83 12.24
N PRO A 126 33.21 -15.00 12.85
CA PRO A 126 33.84 -16.10 12.17
C PRO A 126 33.13 -16.40 10.84
N GLU A 127 33.89 -16.65 9.78
CA GLU A 127 33.39 -16.77 8.41
C GLU A 127 32.16 -17.70 8.27
N LYS A 128 32.15 -18.83 8.99
CA LYS A 128 31.03 -19.78 8.98
C LYS A 128 29.72 -19.20 9.56
N LEU A 129 29.83 -18.29 10.52
CA LEU A 129 28.71 -17.58 11.13
C LEU A 129 28.31 -16.38 10.28
N GLY A 130 29.31 -15.60 9.82
CA GLY A 130 29.09 -14.45 8.94
C GLY A 130 28.38 -14.84 7.64
N ASN A 131 28.78 -15.94 6.99
CA ASN A 131 28.10 -16.40 5.76
C ASN A 131 26.65 -16.82 6.01
N ALA A 132 26.35 -17.44 7.16
CA ALA A 132 24.98 -17.77 7.53
C ALA A 132 24.13 -16.51 7.73
N VAL A 133 24.68 -15.50 8.41
CA VAL A 133 24.01 -14.20 8.60
C VAL A 133 23.84 -13.47 7.27
N LEU A 134 24.86 -13.44 6.42
CA LEU A 134 24.79 -12.78 5.12
C LEU A 134 23.74 -13.43 4.22
N LEU A 135 23.77 -14.75 4.06
CA LEU A 135 22.82 -15.48 3.21
C LEU A 135 21.39 -15.33 3.73
N PHE A 136 21.17 -15.59 5.02
CA PHE A 136 19.85 -15.50 5.60
C PHE A 136 19.43 -14.03 5.71
N HIS A 137 20.03 -13.26 6.62
CA HIS A 137 19.59 -11.94 7.05
C HIS A 137 19.91 -10.76 6.10
N ILE A 138 20.89 -10.87 5.19
CA ILE A 138 21.25 -9.75 4.30
C ILE A 138 20.80 -10.01 2.86
N PHE A 139 20.95 -11.24 2.37
CA PHE A 139 20.63 -11.60 0.99
C PHE A 139 19.26 -12.25 0.84
N GLY A 140 18.62 -12.64 1.95
CA GLY A 140 17.27 -13.15 1.95
C GLY A 140 17.13 -14.56 1.40
N TYR A 141 18.06 -15.47 1.67
CA TYR A 141 17.84 -16.90 1.42
C TYR A 141 17.02 -17.51 2.55
N SER A 142 16.14 -18.47 2.26
CA SER A 142 15.42 -19.22 3.30
C SER A 142 16.38 -20.07 4.14
N LEU A 143 15.92 -20.59 5.29
CA LEU A 143 16.72 -21.52 6.10
C LEU A 143 17.10 -22.78 5.30
N ALA A 144 16.21 -23.28 4.44
CA ALA A 144 16.47 -24.46 3.62
C ALA A 144 17.50 -24.17 2.52
N GLU A 145 17.35 -23.07 1.79
CA GLU A 145 18.30 -22.65 0.75
C GLU A 145 19.67 -22.31 1.36
N THR A 146 19.70 -21.58 2.47
CA THR A 146 20.96 -21.24 3.16
C THR A 146 21.67 -22.50 3.65
N ALA A 147 20.92 -23.47 4.20
CA ALA A 147 21.50 -24.74 4.65
C ALA A 147 22.06 -25.55 3.48
N ALA A 148 21.35 -25.57 2.34
CA ALA A 148 21.79 -26.20 1.11
C ALA A 148 23.07 -25.53 0.55
N HIS A 149 23.08 -24.20 0.42
CA HIS A 149 24.22 -23.43 -0.08
C HIS A 149 25.46 -23.51 0.80
N LEU A 150 25.28 -23.70 2.12
CA LEU A 150 26.37 -23.89 3.07
C LEU A 150 26.76 -25.36 3.24
N GLU A 151 26.07 -26.29 2.57
CA GLU A 151 26.24 -27.73 2.68
C GLU A 151 26.21 -28.24 4.14
N ILE A 152 25.23 -27.77 4.92
CA ILE A 152 25.06 -28.14 6.34
C ILE A 152 23.62 -28.55 6.67
N PRO A 153 23.41 -29.37 7.72
CA PRO A 153 22.06 -29.63 8.23
C PRO A 153 21.35 -28.36 8.71
N LEU A 154 20.03 -28.30 8.55
CA LEU A 154 19.19 -27.19 9.01
C LEU A 154 19.38 -26.90 10.52
N SER A 155 19.56 -27.96 11.32
CA SER A 155 19.85 -27.87 12.76
C SER A 155 21.17 -27.15 13.05
N THR A 156 22.19 -27.40 12.22
CA THR A 156 23.51 -26.74 12.31
C THR A 156 23.42 -25.29 11.87
N LEU A 157 22.62 -24.97 10.84
CA LEU A 157 22.37 -23.59 10.43
C LEU A 157 21.68 -22.79 11.54
N LYS A 158 20.60 -23.33 12.13
CA LYS A 158 19.88 -22.68 13.24
C LYS A 158 20.81 -22.39 14.41
N LYS A 159 21.70 -23.33 14.75
CA LYS A 159 22.73 -23.15 15.77
C LYS A 159 23.73 -22.05 15.38
N ARG A 160 24.21 -22.02 14.13
CA ARG A 160 25.11 -20.95 13.65
C ARG A 160 24.47 -19.56 13.69
N LEU A 161 23.20 -19.42 13.31
CA LEU A 161 22.47 -18.15 13.41
C LEU A 161 22.23 -17.74 14.87
N TYR A 162 22.02 -18.70 15.76
CA TYR A 162 21.94 -18.45 17.21
C TYR A 162 23.28 -17.99 17.79
N ASP A 163 24.38 -18.69 17.48
CA ASP A 163 25.73 -18.36 17.92
C ASP A 163 26.19 -17.00 17.36
N ALA A 164 25.83 -16.70 16.11
CA ALA A 164 26.08 -15.40 15.48
C ALA A 164 25.36 -14.28 16.23
N ARG A 165 24.06 -14.45 16.52
CA ARG A 165 23.28 -13.47 17.31
C ARG A 165 23.90 -13.24 18.69
N ASN A 166 24.32 -14.29 19.39
CA ASN A 166 24.95 -14.15 20.70
C ASN A 166 26.30 -13.41 20.64
N LYS A 167 27.11 -13.66 19.60
CA LYS A 167 28.37 -12.94 19.39
C LYS A 167 28.15 -11.48 19.03
N LEU A 168 27.15 -11.18 18.21
CA LEU A 168 26.75 -9.82 17.89
C LEU A 168 26.24 -9.09 19.14
N LYS A 169 25.41 -9.74 19.97
CA LYS A 169 24.91 -9.17 21.24
C LYS A 169 26.02 -8.77 22.22
N ILE A 170 27.12 -9.53 22.27
CA ILE A 170 28.26 -9.23 23.16
C ILE A 170 29.10 -8.07 22.62
N SER A 171 29.06 -7.83 21.30
CA SER A 171 29.97 -6.90 20.62
C SER A 171 29.33 -5.54 20.33
N LEU A 172 28.00 -5.44 20.33
CA LEU A 172 27.24 -4.22 20.02
C LEU A 172 26.85 -3.42 21.27
N PRO A 173 26.93 -2.07 21.25
CA PRO A 173 26.30 -1.21 22.24
C PRO A 173 24.77 -1.43 22.31
N ALA A 174 24.17 -1.26 23.49
CA ALA A 174 22.75 -1.54 23.73
C ALA A 174 21.78 -0.76 22.81
N ALA A 175 22.17 0.44 22.36
CA ALA A 175 21.39 1.26 21.44
C ALA A 175 21.30 0.66 20.02
N ASP A 176 22.40 0.13 19.49
CA ASP A 176 22.44 -0.53 18.17
C ASP A 176 21.74 -1.89 18.20
N LEU A 177 21.65 -2.49 19.39
CA LEU A 177 21.01 -3.79 19.64
C LEU A 177 19.48 -3.75 19.48
N LEU A 178 18.87 -2.58 19.64
CA LEU A 178 17.44 -2.32 19.43
C LEU A 178 17.09 -2.18 17.94
N ALA A 179 18.04 -1.77 17.09
CA ALA A 179 17.87 -1.67 15.62
C ALA A 179 18.19 -2.99 14.89
N LEU A 180 18.83 -3.94 15.57
CA LEU A 180 19.20 -5.24 14.99
C LEU A 180 18.00 -6.09 14.55
N PRO A 181 16.86 -6.19 15.27
CA PRO A 181 15.70 -6.96 14.81
C PRO A 181 15.17 -6.46 13.46
N GLU A 182 15.11 -5.14 13.25
CA GLU A 182 14.64 -4.52 11.99
C GLU A 182 15.58 -4.80 10.81
N LEU A 183 16.89 -4.89 11.03
CA LEU A 183 17.88 -5.21 9.99
C LEU A 183 18.09 -6.72 9.80
N ILE A 184 17.84 -7.52 10.84
CA ILE A 184 18.02 -8.98 10.84
C ILE A 184 16.76 -9.67 10.30
N GLU A 185 15.56 -9.15 10.50
CA GLU A 185 14.34 -9.78 9.97
C GLU A 185 14.07 -9.48 8.49
N GLN A 186 14.78 -8.53 7.88
CA GLN A 186 14.63 -8.20 6.45
C GLN A 186 15.37 -9.13 5.48
N GLY A 187 16.10 -10.12 5.99
CA GLY A 187 16.67 -11.17 5.15
C GLY A 187 15.98 -12.51 5.33
N GLY A 188 15.03 -12.71 4.45
CA GLY A 188 14.57 -13.99 3.96
C GLY A 188 13.71 -13.68 2.76
N ARG A 189 13.76 -14.49 1.70
CA ARG A 189 12.69 -14.64 0.73
C ARG A 189 11.47 -15.16 1.48
N GLN A 190 10.86 -14.28 2.25
CA GLN A 190 9.49 -14.41 2.69
C GLN A 190 8.71 -13.63 1.65
N SER A 191 7.76 -14.29 0.98
CA SER A 191 6.89 -13.62 0.03
C SER A 191 6.13 -12.60 0.86
N MET A 192 6.47 -11.32 0.79
CA MET A 192 5.64 -10.30 1.42
C MET A 192 4.45 -10.08 0.50
N LEU A 193 3.25 -10.09 1.05
CA LEU A 193 2.06 -9.68 0.31
C LEU A 193 1.84 -8.18 0.53
N HIS A 194 2.08 -7.41 -0.52
CA HIS A 194 1.75 -5.98 -0.57
C HIS A 194 0.30 -5.83 -0.98
N ILE A 195 -0.57 -5.49 -0.03
CA ILE A 195 -1.96 -5.15 -0.32
C ILE A 195 -2.05 -3.64 -0.51
N VAL A 196 -2.51 -3.21 -1.68
CA VAL A 196 -2.59 -1.80 -2.07
C VAL A 196 -4.01 -1.42 -2.46
N ASN A 197 -4.35 -0.14 -2.30
CA ASN A 197 -5.68 0.41 -2.57
C ASN A 197 -6.06 0.49 -4.07
N GLY A 198 -5.08 0.59 -4.97
CA GLY A 198 -5.38 0.83 -6.38
C GLY A 198 -4.30 0.41 -7.39
N ASP A 199 -4.71 0.31 -8.65
CA ASP A 199 -3.85 -0.18 -9.75
C ASP A 199 -2.66 0.74 -10.01
N VAL A 200 -2.85 2.07 -9.91
CA VAL A 200 -1.76 3.04 -10.12
C VAL A 200 -0.62 2.83 -9.12
N VAL A 201 -0.95 2.59 -7.84
CA VAL A 201 0.05 2.30 -6.81
C VAL A 201 0.70 0.95 -7.08
N ALA A 202 -0.09 -0.06 -7.45
CA ALA A 202 0.41 -1.38 -7.80
C ALA A 202 1.43 -1.34 -8.95
N GLU A 203 1.12 -0.61 -10.03
CA GLU A 203 2.00 -0.43 -11.19
C GLU A 203 3.30 0.27 -10.79
N LYS A 204 3.23 1.36 -10.03
CA LYS A 204 4.42 2.08 -9.58
C LYS A 204 5.31 1.25 -8.66
N LEU A 205 4.71 0.42 -7.79
CA LEU A 205 5.47 -0.53 -6.98
C LEU A 205 6.14 -1.62 -7.82
N ARG A 206 5.47 -2.12 -8.86
CA ARG A 206 6.07 -3.06 -9.83
C ARG A 206 7.23 -2.42 -10.59
N ASP A 207 7.05 -1.18 -11.06
CA ASP A 207 8.08 -0.41 -11.76
C ASP A 207 9.27 -0.12 -10.85
N GLY A 208 9.00 0.19 -9.58
CA GLY A 208 9.99 0.33 -8.51
C GLY A 208 10.65 -0.98 -8.08
N ARG A 209 10.23 -2.12 -8.66
CA ARG A 209 10.74 -3.47 -8.38
C ARG A 209 10.66 -3.85 -6.91
N ILE A 210 9.55 -3.51 -6.26
CA ILE A 210 9.32 -3.96 -4.88
C ILE A 210 9.36 -5.48 -4.80
N LYS A 211 9.96 -6.01 -3.73
CA LYS A 211 10.09 -7.45 -3.51
C LYS A 211 8.83 -7.97 -2.82
N GLY A 212 8.11 -8.88 -3.47
CA GLY A 212 6.91 -9.51 -2.91
C GLY A 212 5.82 -9.67 -3.96
N GLU A 213 4.71 -10.28 -3.54
CA GLU A 213 3.48 -10.34 -4.32
C GLU A 213 2.68 -9.06 -4.09
N ILE A 214 2.02 -8.55 -5.12
CA ILE A 214 1.15 -7.37 -5.01
C ILE A 214 -0.29 -7.79 -5.26
N LEU A 215 -1.14 -7.55 -4.27
CA LEU A 215 -2.58 -7.71 -4.35
C LEU A 215 -3.25 -6.34 -4.35
N VAL A 216 -4.00 -6.03 -5.40
CA VAL A 216 -4.79 -4.79 -5.46
C VAL A 216 -6.15 -5.06 -4.83
N TRP A 217 -6.40 -4.45 -3.67
CA TRP A 217 -7.68 -4.50 -2.99
C TRP A 217 -8.55 -3.34 -3.50
N ARG A 218 -9.50 -3.67 -4.37
CA ARG A 218 -10.31 -2.73 -5.15
C ARG A 218 -11.77 -2.89 -4.74
N GLU A 219 -12.18 -2.12 -3.74
CA GLU A 219 -13.57 -2.04 -3.33
C GLU A 219 -13.92 -0.61 -2.92
N LEU A 220 -15.19 -0.26 -3.13
CA LEU A 220 -15.77 1.03 -2.79
C LEU A 220 -16.62 0.92 -1.52
N TYR A 221 -15.98 0.64 -0.38
CA TYR A 221 -16.71 0.44 0.89
C TYR A 221 -17.26 1.75 1.47
N THR A 222 -17.02 2.89 0.84
CA THR A 222 -17.70 4.15 1.13
C THR A 222 -19.15 4.16 0.64
N GLU A 223 -19.50 3.23 -0.25
CA GLU A 223 -20.84 3.09 -0.81
C GLU A 223 -21.45 1.77 -0.35
N GLY A 224 -22.62 1.88 0.29
CA GLY A 224 -23.37 0.74 0.78
C GLY A 224 -24.08 -0.05 -0.33
N PRO A 225 -25.01 -0.94 0.01
CA PRO A 225 -25.31 -1.38 1.37
C PRO A 225 -24.18 -2.23 1.96
N HIS A 226 -23.94 -2.10 3.27
CA HIS A 226 -23.09 -3.02 4.01
C HIS A 226 -23.94 -3.83 4.99
N PHE A 227 -23.62 -5.11 5.12
CA PHE A 227 -24.41 -6.04 5.90
C PHE A 227 -23.51 -6.82 6.86
N SER A 228 -24.11 -7.28 7.95
CA SER A 228 -23.51 -8.29 8.82
C SER A 228 -23.10 -9.52 7.99
N PRO A 229 -21.95 -10.16 8.28
CA PRO A 229 -21.40 -11.26 7.49
C PRO A 229 -22.22 -12.58 7.54
N SER A 230 -23.44 -12.57 8.06
CA SER A 230 -24.29 -13.76 8.21
C SER A 230 -24.72 -14.41 6.89
N GLU A 231 -24.78 -13.65 5.79
CA GLU A 231 -25.22 -14.14 4.47
C GLU A 231 -24.26 -13.70 3.33
N PRO A 232 -22.99 -14.15 3.30
CA PRO A 232 -21.94 -13.54 2.48
C PRO A 232 -22.23 -13.58 0.96
N VAL A 233 -22.82 -14.67 0.46
CA VAL A 233 -23.18 -14.80 -0.97
C VAL A 233 -24.31 -13.84 -1.35
N LYS A 234 -25.31 -13.66 -0.47
CA LYS A 234 -26.42 -12.74 -0.69
C LYS A 234 -25.93 -11.30 -0.63
N ASN A 235 -25.12 -10.97 0.39
CA ASN A 235 -24.54 -9.65 0.59
C ASN A 235 -23.70 -9.23 -0.61
N LEU A 236 -22.86 -10.12 -1.16
CA LEU A 236 -22.07 -9.85 -2.36
C LEU A 236 -22.98 -9.49 -3.55
N LYS A 237 -24.06 -10.25 -3.77
CA LYS A 237 -25.01 -9.98 -4.85
C LYS A 237 -25.80 -8.68 -4.65
N GLU A 238 -26.23 -8.38 -3.43
CA GLU A 238 -26.94 -7.14 -3.16
C GLU A 238 -26.04 -5.91 -3.37
N ARG A 239 -24.78 -5.99 -2.94
CA ARG A 239 -23.76 -4.97 -3.24
C ARG A 239 -23.51 -4.81 -4.73
N GLY A 240 -23.29 -5.90 -5.45
CA GLY A 240 -23.03 -5.85 -6.90
C GLY A 240 -24.18 -5.20 -7.67
N ARG A 241 -25.44 -5.51 -7.32
CA ARG A 241 -26.63 -4.86 -7.91
C ARG A 241 -26.66 -3.36 -7.60
N TYR A 242 -26.35 -2.98 -6.36
CA TYR A 242 -26.33 -1.57 -5.97
C TYR A 242 -25.26 -0.79 -6.73
N LEU A 243 -24.03 -1.28 -6.80
CA LEU A 243 -22.94 -0.62 -7.51
C LEU A 243 -23.20 -0.51 -9.02
N GLU A 244 -23.85 -1.51 -9.62
CA GLU A 244 -24.28 -1.46 -11.01
C GLU A 244 -25.36 -0.39 -11.24
N GLN A 245 -26.35 -0.32 -10.36
CA GLN A 245 -27.44 0.65 -10.47
C GLN A 245 -26.96 2.09 -10.22
N GLU A 246 -26.16 2.31 -9.17
CA GLU A 246 -25.82 3.65 -8.68
C GLU A 246 -24.55 4.22 -9.34
N LEU A 247 -23.63 3.37 -9.80
CA LEU A 247 -22.33 3.79 -10.33
C LEU A 247 -21.99 3.17 -11.68
N GLY A 248 -22.87 2.31 -12.22
CA GLY A 248 -22.65 1.65 -13.51
C GLY A 248 -21.52 0.62 -13.50
N ILE A 249 -21.06 0.17 -12.32
CA ILE A 249 -20.01 -0.84 -12.20
C ILE A 249 -20.64 -2.23 -12.48
N PRO A 250 -20.24 -2.94 -13.54
CA PRO A 250 -20.90 -4.20 -13.89
C PRO A 250 -20.80 -5.22 -12.76
N MET A 251 -21.93 -5.82 -12.41
CA MET A 251 -22.03 -6.76 -11.30
C MET A 251 -21.06 -7.94 -11.44
N SER A 252 -20.89 -8.44 -12.67
CA SER A 252 -19.98 -9.55 -12.98
C SER A 252 -18.51 -9.21 -12.68
N ILE A 253 -18.06 -8.00 -13.04
CA ILE A 253 -16.69 -7.52 -12.81
C ILE A 253 -16.44 -7.38 -11.31
N TYR A 254 -17.39 -6.77 -10.60
CA TYR A 254 -17.32 -6.61 -9.14
C TYR A 254 -17.21 -7.98 -8.43
N GLU A 255 -18.10 -8.91 -8.75
CA GLU A 255 -18.11 -10.23 -8.09
C GLU A 255 -16.84 -11.04 -8.38
N GLU A 256 -16.33 -11.02 -9.61
CA GLU A 256 -15.09 -11.69 -9.98
C GLU A 256 -13.88 -11.08 -9.25
N GLY A 257 -13.82 -9.74 -9.17
CA GLY A 257 -12.80 -9.02 -8.41
C GLY A 257 -12.75 -9.43 -6.94
N CYS A 258 -13.90 -9.40 -6.26
CA CYS A 258 -14.00 -9.80 -4.85
C CYS A 258 -13.57 -11.26 -4.64
N ARG A 259 -14.06 -12.20 -5.46
CA ARG A 259 -13.68 -13.62 -5.37
C ARG A 259 -12.17 -13.82 -5.57
N SER A 260 -11.59 -13.14 -6.56
CA SER A 260 -10.15 -13.24 -6.85
C SER A 260 -9.31 -12.71 -5.69
N GLN A 261 -9.68 -11.55 -5.13
CA GLN A 261 -8.97 -10.94 -4.00
C GLN A 261 -9.02 -11.81 -2.75
N GLU A 262 -10.20 -12.33 -2.41
CA GLU A 262 -10.37 -13.21 -1.26
C GLU A 262 -9.58 -14.51 -1.42
N GLN A 263 -9.59 -15.11 -2.62
CA GLN A 263 -8.84 -16.33 -2.90
C GLN A 263 -7.33 -16.12 -2.72
N VAL A 264 -6.78 -15.02 -3.25
CA VAL A 264 -5.34 -14.71 -3.11
C VAL A 264 -4.96 -14.49 -1.65
N LEU A 265 -5.76 -13.70 -0.92
CA LEU A 265 -5.50 -13.42 0.49
C LEU A 265 -5.56 -14.70 1.34
N GLN A 266 -6.59 -15.52 1.14
CA GLN A 266 -6.77 -16.76 1.88
C GLN A 266 -5.63 -17.74 1.60
N GLN A 267 -5.30 -17.96 0.32
CA GLN A 267 -4.21 -18.84 -0.08
C GLN A 267 -2.88 -18.37 0.54
N PHE A 268 -2.59 -17.08 0.50
CA PHE A 268 -1.36 -16.54 1.07
C PHE A 268 -1.28 -16.76 2.59
N VAL A 269 -2.38 -16.56 3.31
CA VAL A 269 -2.46 -16.78 4.76
C VAL A 269 -2.29 -18.27 5.10
N GLU A 270 -2.93 -19.17 4.34
CA GLU A 270 -2.83 -20.62 4.52
C GLU A 270 -1.39 -21.14 4.28
N GLU A 271 -0.67 -20.55 3.33
CA GLU A 271 0.71 -20.95 3.04
C GLU A 271 1.71 -20.55 4.13
N GLN A 272 1.38 -19.58 5.00
CA GLN A 272 2.21 -19.07 6.11
C GLN A 272 3.65 -18.64 5.73
N LYS A 273 3.88 -18.13 4.51
CA LYS A 273 5.22 -17.78 3.99
C LYS A 273 5.53 -16.29 4.04
N GLY A 274 5.50 -15.65 5.21
CA GLY A 274 6.04 -14.29 5.35
C GLY A 274 5.17 -13.36 6.17
N GLY A 275 4.91 -12.17 5.63
CA GLY A 275 4.11 -11.13 6.26
C GLY A 275 3.28 -10.34 5.24
N ILE A 276 2.38 -9.52 5.75
CA ILE A 276 1.51 -8.66 4.94
C ILE A 276 1.93 -7.21 5.16
N ILE A 277 1.99 -6.42 4.09
CA ILE A 277 2.19 -4.98 4.15
C ILE A 277 0.96 -4.32 3.53
N LEU A 278 0.25 -3.53 4.32
CA LEU A 278 -0.93 -2.78 3.94
C LEU A 278 -0.51 -1.36 3.54
N TRP A 279 -0.82 -0.95 2.31
CA TRP A 279 -0.53 0.40 1.77
C TRP A 279 -1.85 1.15 1.65
N PHE A 280 -2.18 1.96 2.66
CA PHE A 280 -3.46 2.68 2.73
C PHE A 280 -3.28 4.13 3.16
N GLU A 281 -3.97 5.02 2.48
CA GLU A 281 -3.92 6.46 2.66
C GLU A 281 -4.85 6.92 3.80
N TYR A 282 -4.84 8.23 4.08
CA TYR A 282 -5.51 8.81 5.24
C TYR A 282 -7.02 8.97 5.10
N ASP A 283 -7.56 8.93 3.88
CA ASP A 283 -8.95 9.25 3.61
C ASP A 283 -9.93 8.10 3.87
N LEU A 284 -11.22 8.39 3.88
CA LEU A 284 -12.28 7.42 4.17
C LEU A 284 -12.33 6.25 3.18
N PHE A 285 -11.99 6.46 1.91
CA PHE A 285 -11.97 5.39 0.92
C PHE A 285 -10.93 4.34 1.30
N ASP A 286 -9.71 4.79 1.62
CA ASP A 286 -8.64 3.91 2.06
C ASP A 286 -8.88 3.32 3.47
N GLN A 287 -9.36 4.14 4.42
CA GLN A 287 -9.58 3.69 5.79
C GLN A 287 -10.71 2.65 5.89
N THR A 288 -11.76 2.73 5.06
CA THR A 288 -12.81 1.70 5.05
C THR A 288 -12.29 0.34 4.56
N MET A 289 -11.45 0.32 3.51
CA MET A 289 -10.76 -0.91 3.07
C MET A 289 -9.81 -1.46 4.13
N LEU A 290 -9.03 -0.59 4.77
CA LEU A 290 -8.14 -0.97 5.85
C LEU A 290 -8.90 -1.63 7.00
N MET A 291 -10.00 -1.04 7.49
CA MET A 291 -10.76 -1.59 8.62
C MET A 291 -11.33 -2.98 8.28
N LEU A 292 -11.85 -3.17 7.07
CA LEU A 292 -12.30 -4.51 6.64
C LEU A 292 -11.14 -5.52 6.60
N LEU A 293 -9.98 -5.13 6.08
CA LEU A 293 -8.82 -6.02 6.02
C LEU A 293 -8.35 -6.41 7.42
N LEU A 294 -8.30 -5.47 8.37
CA LEU A 294 -7.97 -5.76 9.76
C LEU A 294 -9.00 -6.71 10.39
N HIS A 295 -10.29 -6.48 10.17
CA HIS A 295 -11.37 -7.39 10.58
C HIS A 295 -11.18 -8.82 10.02
N LYS A 296 -10.88 -8.95 8.73
CA LYS A 296 -10.63 -10.26 8.10
C LYS A 296 -9.36 -10.93 8.65
N LEU A 297 -8.28 -10.18 8.78
CA LEU A 297 -6.97 -10.70 9.22
C LEU A 297 -6.96 -11.12 10.69
N GLU A 298 -7.73 -10.45 11.55
CA GLU A 298 -7.96 -10.90 12.93
C GLU A 298 -8.64 -12.28 12.94
N GLY A 299 -9.67 -12.47 12.11
CA GLY A 299 -10.39 -13.74 12.00
C GLY A 299 -9.51 -14.88 11.46
N LEU A 300 -8.72 -14.62 10.43
CA LEU A 300 -7.85 -15.63 9.79
C LEU A 300 -6.65 -16.06 10.66
N GLY A 301 -6.18 -15.19 11.57
CA GLY A 301 -5.10 -15.51 12.49
C GLY A 301 -5.42 -16.61 13.51
N THR A 302 -6.71 -16.83 13.80
CA THR A 302 -7.17 -17.80 14.80
C THR A 302 -7.15 -19.26 14.32
N THR A 303 -7.25 -19.48 13.01
CA THR A 303 -7.48 -20.83 12.44
C THR A 303 -6.19 -21.65 12.33
N SER A 304 -5.02 -21.01 12.36
CA SER A 304 -3.73 -21.66 12.06
C SER A 304 -2.69 -21.58 13.19
N GLY A 305 -3.04 -21.01 14.35
CA GLY A 305 -2.22 -20.99 15.57
C GLY A 305 -0.99 -20.09 15.53
N LYS A 306 -0.69 -19.44 14.39
CA LYS A 306 0.44 -18.51 14.22
C LYS A 306 0.00 -17.33 13.37
N GLN A 307 -0.02 -16.14 13.96
CA GLN A 307 -0.40 -14.92 13.28
C GLN A 307 0.76 -14.43 12.40
N LEU A 308 0.49 -14.16 11.12
CA LEU A 308 1.48 -13.54 10.23
C LEU A 308 1.76 -12.11 10.70
N PRO A 309 3.02 -11.64 10.65
CA PRO A 309 3.32 -10.25 10.90
C PRO A 309 2.61 -9.37 9.86
N ILE A 310 1.83 -8.42 10.33
CA ILE A 310 1.11 -7.44 9.51
C ILE A 310 1.76 -6.08 9.76
N HIS A 311 2.06 -5.37 8.69
CA HIS A 311 2.63 -4.04 8.73
C HIS A 311 1.71 -3.08 7.98
N LEU A 312 1.70 -1.82 8.42
CA LEU A 312 0.93 -0.74 7.82
C LEU A 312 1.88 0.36 7.38
N LEU A 313 1.77 0.76 6.12
CA LEU A 313 2.27 2.04 5.64
C LEU A 313 1.06 2.93 5.38
N SER A 314 0.89 3.94 6.22
CA SER A 314 -0.18 4.93 6.08
C SER A 314 0.36 6.33 6.31
N ILE A 315 0.14 7.21 5.34
CA ILE A 315 0.65 8.58 5.35
C ILE A 315 -0.44 9.57 4.98
N GLY A 316 -0.39 10.75 5.61
CA GLY A 316 -1.27 11.89 5.33
C GLY A 316 -0.59 13.03 4.57
N GLU A 317 0.73 12.95 4.40
CA GLU A 317 1.57 13.99 3.84
C GLU A 317 2.81 13.39 3.18
N TYR A 318 3.40 14.11 2.22
CA TYR A 318 4.67 13.75 1.62
C TYR A 318 5.52 15.00 1.40
N PRO A 319 6.80 15.04 1.85
CA PRO A 319 7.63 16.23 1.73
C PRO A 319 7.72 16.76 0.29
N GLY A 320 7.30 18.02 0.11
CA GLY A 320 7.31 18.72 -1.18
C GLY A 320 6.07 18.50 -2.05
N ILE A 321 5.05 17.79 -1.58
CA ILE A 321 3.76 17.63 -2.25
C ILE A 321 2.68 18.12 -1.31
N GLU A 322 2.25 19.37 -1.53
CA GLU A 322 1.24 20.05 -0.72
C GLU A 322 0.20 20.71 -1.65
N PRO A 323 -1.09 20.37 -1.53
CA PRO A 323 -1.66 19.32 -0.68
C PRO A 323 -1.33 17.89 -1.16
N PHE A 324 -1.22 16.95 -0.22
CA PHE A 324 -1.08 15.52 -0.52
C PHE A 324 -2.45 14.84 -0.67
N HIS A 325 -2.67 14.20 -1.82
CA HIS A 325 -3.91 13.49 -2.18
C HIS A 325 -3.74 11.98 -2.27
N GLY A 326 -2.55 11.45 -1.97
CA GLY A 326 -2.31 10.00 -1.97
C GLY A 326 -1.05 9.53 -2.70
N PHE A 327 -0.74 8.26 -2.55
CA PHE A 327 0.32 7.52 -3.24
C PHE A 327 0.21 7.63 -4.77
N GLY A 328 -1.00 7.83 -5.30
CA GLY A 328 -1.26 8.11 -6.71
C GLY A 328 -0.48 9.31 -7.26
N GLN A 329 -0.05 10.27 -6.43
CA GLN A 329 0.75 11.43 -6.84
C GLN A 329 2.26 11.16 -6.86
N LEU A 330 2.73 10.15 -6.12
CA LEU A 330 4.15 9.87 -5.96
C LEU A 330 4.73 9.17 -7.19
N SER A 331 5.97 9.48 -7.57
CA SER A 331 6.69 8.68 -8.57
C SER A 331 7.07 7.30 -8.00
N SER A 332 7.42 6.35 -8.87
CA SER A 332 7.92 5.02 -8.45
C SER A 332 9.12 5.15 -7.50
N ASP A 333 10.07 6.05 -7.80
CA ASP A 333 11.21 6.33 -6.93
C ASP A 333 10.80 6.89 -5.56
N GLN A 334 9.79 7.78 -5.52
CA GLN A 334 9.28 8.34 -4.27
C GLN A 334 8.56 7.30 -3.41
N LEU A 335 7.79 6.40 -4.03
CA LEU A 335 7.15 5.27 -3.33
C LEU A 335 8.17 4.28 -2.79
N MET A 336 9.21 3.97 -3.56
CA MET A 336 10.26 3.04 -3.10
C MET A 336 11.04 3.57 -1.89
N LYS A 337 11.12 4.89 -1.70
CA LYS A 337 11.72 5.47 -0.48
C LYS A 337 10.88 5.24 0.79
N LEU A 338 9.59 4.97 0.65
CA LEU A 338 8.72 4.61 1.78
C LEU A 338 8.80 3.11 2.11
N SER A 339 9.44 2.31 1.26
CA SER A 339 9.67 0.90 1.54
C SER A 339 10.56 0.76 2.79
N GLY A 340 10.11 -0.01 3.76
CA GLY A 340 10.78 -0.24 5.04
C GLY A 340 10.36 0.74 6.14
N THR A 341 9.55 1.76 5.85
CA THR A 341 9.06 2.72 6.87
C THR A 341 7.70 2.35 7.45
N TRP A 342 7.23 1.12 7.20
CA TRP A 342 5.95 0.63 7.71
C TRP A 342 6.03 0.30 9.20
N THR A 343 4.90 0.43 9.90
CA THR A 343 4.76 0.10 11.31
C THR A 343 4.14 -1.29 11.47
N GLN A 344 4.70 -2.12 12.35
CA GLN A 344 4.08 -3.42 12.66
C GLN A 344 2.79 -3.21 13.48
N LEU A 345 1.71 -3.88 13.05
CA LEU A 345 0.43 -3.88 13.76
C LEU A 345 0.38 -5.00 14.80
N GLY A 346 -0.09 -4.67 15.99
CA GLY A 346 -0.33 -5.62 17.09
C GLY A 346 -1.78 -6.09 17.16
N PRO A 347 -2.08 -7.01 18.11
CA PRO A 347 -3.44 -7.50 18.34
C PRO A 347 -4.46 -6.39 18.66
N GLU A 348 -4.05 -5.36 19.41
CA GLU A 348 -4.91 -4.22 19.75
C GLU A 348 -5.30 -3.41 18.50
N ASP A 349 -4.39 -3.24 17.53
CA ASP A 349 -4.67 -2.53 16.28
C ASP A 349 -5.66 -3.30 15.40
N LEU A 350 -5.53 -4.62 15.36
CA LEU A 350 -6.46 -5.49 14.64
C LEU A 350 -7.85 -5.46 15.26
N GLN A 351 -7.92 -5.55 16.59
CA GLN A 351 -9.17 -5.43 17.33
C GLN A 351 -9.83 -4.06 17.10
N ALA A 352 -9.05 -2.98 17.12
CA ALA A 352 -9.54 -1.64 16.82
C ALA A 352 -10.15 -1.59 15.40
N GLY A 353 -9.44 -2.14 14.41
CA GLY A 353 -9.93 -2.24 13.05
C GLY A 353 -11.24 -3.00 12.91
N ARG A 354 -11.37 -4.15 13.59
CA ARG A 354 -12.62 -4.90 13.64
C ARG A 354 -13.76 -4.12 14.27
N LEU A 355 -13.55 -3.53 15.44
CA LEU A 355 -14.61 -2.79 16.14
C LEU A 355 -15.11 -1.61 15.30
N ILE A 356 -14.20 -0.87 14.65
CA ILE A 356 -14.57 0.22 13.76
C ILE A 356 -15.35 -0.31 12.55
N TRP A 357 -14.89 -1.40 11.93
CA TRP A 357 -15.60 -2.00 10.79
C TRP A 357 -17.00 -2.46 11.19
N GLU A 358 -17.15 -3.20 12.29
CA GLU A 358 -18.43 -3.70 12.80
C GLU A 358 -19.39 -2.54 13.12
N ALA A 359 -18.88 -1.47 13.74
CA ALA A 359 -19.67 -0.28 14.02
C ALA A 359 -20.06 0.49 12.75
N TYR A 360 -19.17 0.55 11.76
CA TYR A 360 -19.43 1.18 10.46
C TYR A 360 -20.53 0.45 9.66
N ILE A 361 -20.56 -0.88 9.72
CA ILE A 361 -21.60 -1.69 9.05
C ILE A 361 -22.85 -1.91 9.90
N SER A 362 -22.92 -1.32 11.10
CA SER A 362 -24.11 -1.35 11.94
C SER A 362 -25.24 -0.54 11.31
N SER A 363 -26.48 -1.02 11.48
CA SER A 363 -27.68 -0.23 11.17
C SER A 363 -27.93 0.89 12.18
N ASP A 364 -27.28 0.84 13.35
CA ASP A 364 -27.30 1.91 14.34
C ASP A 364 -26.03 2.79 14.19
N PRO A 365 -26.16 4.03 13.72
CA PRO A 365 -25.00 4.91 13.54
C PRO A 365 -24.37 5.39 14.85
N LEU A 366 -25.09 5.33 15.98
CA LEU A 366 -24.52 5.71 17.27
C LEU A 366 -23.41 4.77 17.70
N SER A 367 -23.48 3.50 17.29
CA SER A 367 -22.42 2.52 17.54
C SER A 367 -21.06 3.02 17.06
N LEU A 368 -20.99 3.61 15.85
CA LEU A 368 -19.75 4.18 15.32
C LEU A 368 -19.34 5.45 16.07
N GLN A 369 -20.27 6.36 16.32
CA GLN A 369 -19.97 7.61 17.03
C GLN A 369 -19.41 7.36 18.44
N LEU A 370 -20.09 6.51 19.23
CA LEU A 370 -19.66 6.17 20.59
C LEU A 370 -18.28 5.53 20.61
N LEU A 371 -17.97 4.70 19.61
CA LEU A 371 -16.66 4.08 19.48
C LEU A 371 -15.59 5.13 19.17
N LEU A 372 -15.83 6.05 18.25
CA LEU A 372 -14.89 7.12 17.90
C LEU A 372 -14.61 8.05 19.09
N ASP A 373 -15.62 8.34 19.90
CA ASP A 373 -15.47 9.16 21.11
C ASP A 373 -14.64 8.48 22.21
N GLN A 374 -14.47 7.15 22.14
CA GLN A 374 -13.65 6.36 23.06
C GLN A 374 -12.21 6.14 22.57
N GLN A 375 -11.85 6.61 21.36
CA GLN A 375 -10.53 6.42 20.74
C GLN A 375 -10.07 4.95 20.72
N PRO A 376 -10.60 4.12 19.81
CA PRO A 376 -10.54 2.67 19.92
C PRO A 376 -9.16 2.04 19.65
N GLY A 377 -8.11 2.83 19.38
CA GLY A 377 -6.76 2.30 19.14
C GLY A 377 -5.76 3.34 18.59
N LYS A 378 -4.59 2.88 18.15
CA LYS A 378 -3.48 3.72 17.64
C LYS A 378 -3.44 3.86 16.11
N LEU A 379 -4.57 3.64 15.44
CA LEU A 379 -4.69 3.80 13.99
C LEU A 379 -4.75 5.30 13.65
N PRO A 380 -3.75 5.86 12.94
CA PRO A 380 -3.50 7.31 12.93
C PRO A 380 -4.60 8.16 12.27
N PHE A 381 -5.33 7.60 11.30
CA PHE A 381 -6.29 8.34 10.47
C PHE A 381 -7.73 7.87 10.60
N SER A 382 -7.98 6.74 11.27
CA SER A 382 -9.32 6.15 11.32
C SER A 382 -10.32 7.07 12.00
N GLU A 383 -9.95 7.70 13.13
CA GLU A 383 -10.87 8.60 13.83
C GLU A 383 -11.37 9.72 12.91
N GLN A 384 -10.43 10.44 12.30
CA GLN A 384 -10.73 11.59 11.46
C GLN A 384 -11.52 11.19 10.20
N ALA A 385 -11.12 10.10 9.53
CA ALA A 385 -11.82 9.60 8.35
C ALA A 385 -13.27 9.22 8.65
N PHE A 386 -13.51 8.47 9.74
CA PHE A 386 -14.86 8.06 10.13
C PHE A 386 -15.69 9.19 10.75
N ARG A 387 -15.10 10.23 11.35
CA ARG A 387 -15.83 11.48 11.66
C ARG A 387 -16.28 12.21 10.39
N PHE A 388 -15.44 12.23 9.35
CA PHE A 388 -15.85 12.72 8.03
C PHE A 388 -16.98 11.89 7.43
N HIS A 389 -16.99 10.57 7.64
CA HIS A 389 -18.15 9.74 7.29
C HIS A 389 -19.44 10.20 7.98
N LEU A 390 -19.41 10.49 9.29
CA LEU A 390 -20.60 10.96 10.02
C LEU A 390 -21.14 12.28 9.45
N SER A 391 -20.27 13.17 8.97
CA SER A 391 -20.70 14.42 8.30
C SER A 391 -21.42 14.21 6.95
N ARG A 392 -21.42 12.98 6.40
CA ARG A 392 -22.19 12.64 5.19
C ARG A 392 -23.68 12.47 5.48
N PHE A 393 -24.08 12.32 6.74
CA PHE A 393 -25.49 12.29 7.13
C PHE A 393 -26.13 13.66 6.88
N PRO A 394 -27.45 13.72 6.60
CA PRO A 394 -28.16 14.99 6.41
C PRO A 394 -27.93 15.95 7.57
N SER A 395 -27.58 17.20 7.30
CA SER A 395 -27.36 18.16 8.37
C SER A 395 -28.66 18.49 9.11
N VAL A 396 -28.56 18.87 10.40
CA VAL A 396 -29.69 19.44 11.16
C VAL A 396 -30.12 20.82 10.64
N TYR A 397 -29.27 21.48 9.83
CA TYR A 397 -29.51 22.84 9.37
C TYR A 397 -30.36 22.89 8.09
N ASN A 398 -30.03 22.05 7.10
CA ASN A 398 -30.67 22.09 5.78
C ASN A 398 -30.88 20.72 5.13
N GLY A 399 -30.57 19.63 5.85
CA GLY A 399 -30.76 18.27 5.35
C GLY A 399 -29.78 17.84 4.24
N LEU A 400 -28.79 18.66 3.89
CA LEU A 400 -27.71 18.27 2.98
C LEU A 400 -26.63 17.52 3.75
N GLY A 401 -26.04 16.49 3.15
CA GLY A 401 -24.77 15.93 3.62
C GLY A 401 -23.58 16.80 3.21
N ILE A 402 -22.41 16.60 3.83
CA ILE A 402 -21.21 17.43 3.58
C ILE A 402 -20.80 17.55 2.10
N VAL A 403 -21.00 16.47 1.31
CA VAL A 403 -20.66 16.45 -0.12
C VAL A 403 -21.58 17.39 -0.89
N GLU A 404 -22.90 17.24 -0.71
CA GLU A 404 -23.90 18.08 -1.36
C GLU A 404 -23.74 19.54 -0.93
N GLN A 405 -23.54 19.79 0.36
CA GLN A 405 -23.34 21.12 0.90
C GLN A 405 -22.09 21.80 0.32
N THR A 406 -20.99 21.06 0.17
CA THR A 406 -19.75 21.59 -0.43
C THR A 406 -19.95 21.90 -1.90
N LEU A 407 -20.56 21.01 -2.67
CA LEU A 407 -20.84 21.23 -4.10
C LEU A 407 -21.75 22.46 -4.29
N LEU A 408 -22.87 22.53 -3.58
CA LEU A 408 -23.80 23.66 -3.68
C LEU A 408 -23.14 24.98 -3.24
N SER A 409 -22.29 24.96 -2.20
CA SER A 409 -21.57 26.15 -1.75
C SER A 409 -20.56 26.67 -2.77
N GLU A 410 -19.91 25.79 -3.53
CA GLU A 410 -19.02 26.21 -4.62
C GLU A 410 -19.80 26.75 -5.82
N ILE A 411 -20.92 26.12 -6.19
CA ILE A 411 -21.78 26.58 -7.29
C ILE A 411 -22.44 27.93 -6.94
N ALA A 412 -22.79 28.16 -5.66
CA ALA A 412 -23.37 29.42 -5.20
C ALA A 412 -22.47 30.65 -5.42
N LYS A 413 -21.17 30.46 -5.66
CA LYS A 413 -20.23 31.55 -5.96
C LYS A 413 -20.34 32.06 -7.40
N GLY A 414 -21.06 31.34 -8.26
CA GLY A 414 -21.25 31.66 -9.67
C GLY A 414 -21.16 30.42 -10.55
N THR A 415 -21.55 30.59 -11.81
CA THR A 415 -21.45 29.54 -12.83
C THR A 415 -20.02 29.00 -12.91
N VAL A 416 -19.89 27.67 -12.90
CA VAL A 416 -18.60 26.97 -12.87
C VAL A 416 -18.67 25.72 -13.76
N GLN A 417 -17.54 25.31 -14.34
CA GLN A 417 -17.46 24.04 -15.07
C GLN A 417 -17.41 22.86 -14.09
N LEU A 418 -18.05 21.75 -14.44
CA LEU A 418 -18.09 20.55 -13.58
C LEU A 418 -16.69 20.03 -13.19
N LEU A 419 -15.70 20.07 -14.09
CA LEU A 419 -14.32 19.68 -13.79
C LEU A 419 -13.67 20.57 -12.72
N GLU A 420 -13.89 21.88 -12.84
CA GLU A 420 -13.35 22.85 -11.89
C GLU A 420 -14.05 22.74 -10.53
N LEU A 421 -15.38 22.53 -10.54
CA LEU A 421 -16.16 22.25 -9.35
C LEU A 421 -15.66 20.98 -8.65
N PHE A 422 -15.45 19.89 -9.40
CA PHE A 422 -14.94 18.64 -8.85
C PHE A 422 -13.59 18.86 -8.18
N ARG A 423 -12.63 19.52 -8.85
CA ARG A 423 -11.32 19.84 -8.25
C ARG A 423 -11.45 20.62 -6.94
N LYS A 424 -12.22 21.71 -6.93
CA LYS A 424 -12.43 22.54 -5.73
C LYS A 424 -13.09 21.75 -4.60
N ALA A 425 -14.07 20.91 -4.92
CA ALA A 425 -14.76 20.07 -3.95
C ALA A 425 -13.82 18.99 -3.39
N SER A 426 -13.04 18.31 -4.25
CA SER A 426 -12.05 17.31 -3.85
C SER A 426 -10.98 17.87 -2.92
N ASP A 427 -10.51 19.09 -3.15
CA ASP A 427 -9.53 19.74 -2.26
C ASP A 427 -10.10 19.95 -0.85
N LYS A 428 -11.38 20.34 -0.76
CA LYS A 428 -12.09 20.56 0.52
C LYS A 428 -12.50 19.27 1.21
N LEU A 429 -12.80 18.24 0.42
CA LEU A 429 -13.30 16.94 0.86
C LEU A 429 -12.23 15.86 0.82
N ARG A 430 -10.94 16.23 0.89
CA ARG A 430 -9.80 15.31 0.75
C ARG A 430 -9.87 14.10 1.69
N TRP A 431 -10.48 14.25 2.86
CA TRP A 431 -10.69 13.18 3.83
C TRP A 431 -11.71 12.12 3.41
N LEU A 432 -12.45 12.31 2.30
CA LEU A 432 -13.41 11.33 1.81
C LEU A 432 -12.85 10.37 0.75
N GLY A 433 -11.76 10.72 0.06
CA GLY A 433 -11.23 9.92 -1.06
C GLY A 433 -12.23 9.79 -2.22
N PHE A 434 -13.03 10.82 -2.45
CA PHE A 434 -14.21 10.73 -3.34
C PHE A 434 -13.82 10.76 -4.83
N SER A 435 -14.21 9.72 -5.57
CA SER A 435 -13.88 9.53 -6.99
C SER A 435 -14.73 10.38 -7.95
N ASP A 436 -14.29 10.46 -9.21
CA ASP A 436 -15.00 11.11 -10.31
C ASP A 436 -16.35 10.46 -10.61
N LEU A 437 -16.45 9.12 -10.54
CA LEU A 437 -17.71 8.39 -10.67
C LEU A 437 -18.71 8.76 -9.58
N GLN A 438 -18.26 8.83 -8.31
CA GLN A 438 -19.16 9.24 -7.24
C GLN A 438 -19.56 10.72 -7.37
N ALA A 439 -18.64 11.60 -7.79
CA ALA A 439 -18.94 13.01 -8.07
C ALA A 439 -19.97 13.19 -9.18
N ALA A 440 -19.81 12.49 -10.30
CA ALA A 440 -20.77 12.50 -11.39
C ALA A 440 -22.16 12.01 -10.94
N ARG A 441 -22.22 10.95 -10.12
CA ARG A 441 -23.47 10.45 -9.54
C ARG A 441 -24.14 11.52 -8.68
N GLU A 442 -23.44 12.12 -7.72
CA GLU A 442 -24.03 13.13 -6.83
C GLU A 442 -24.53 14.36 -7.62
N LEU A 443 -23.75 14.85 -8.59
CA LEU A 443 -24.18 15.93 -9.48
C LEU A 443 -25.45 15.56 -10.26
N THR A 444 -25.52 14.35 -10.81
CA THR A 444 -26.69 13.86 -11.53
C THR A 444 -27.92 13.79 -10.61
N LEU A 445 -27.75 13.33 -9.36
CA LEU A 445 -28.83 13.29 -8.37
C LEU A 445 -29.31 14.69 -7.99
N LEU A 446 -28.39 15.64 -7.80
CA LEU A 446 -28.71 17.03 -7.48
C LEU A 446 -29.45 17.74 -8.62
N ALA A 447 -29.20 17.37 -9.88
CA ALA A 447 -29.90 17.90 -11.05
C ALA A 447 -31.25 17.20 -11.34
N LYS A 448 -31.61 16.17 -10.57
CA LYS A 448 -32.77 15.30 -10.88
C LYS A 448 -34.11 16.01 -10.62
N LEU A 449 -35.01 15.92 -11.61
CA LEU A 449 -36.40 16.36 -11.51
C LEU A 449 -37.23 15.46 -10.55
N PRO A 450 -38.32 15.98 -9.94
CA PRO A 450 -38.94 17.30 -10.17
C PRO A 450 -38.34 18.45 -9.35
N SER A 451 -37.42 18.17 -8.43
CA SER A 451 -36.89 19.14 -7.46
C SER A 451 -35.37 19.31 -7.61
N PRO A 452 -34.87 19.84 -8.75
CA PRO A 452 -33.44 20.00 -8.99
C PRO A 452 -32.86 21.09 -8.10
N LEU A 453 -31.73 20.81 -7.47
CA LEU A 453 -30.96 21.79 -6.67
C LEU A 453 -29.93 22.53 -7.53
N ILE A 454 -29.50 21.91 -8.62
CA ILE A 454 -28.56 22.48 -9.59
C ILE A 454 -29.11 22.28 -11.00
N GLU A 455 -28.65 23.10 -11.93
CA GLU A 455 -28.94 23.00 -13.35
C GLU A 455 -27.63 22.76 -14.10
N ILE A 456 -27.53 21.62 -14.78
CA ILE A 456 -26.38 21.27 -15.63
C ILE A 456 -26.77 21.55 -17.08
N GLN A 457 -26.08 22.48 -17.73
CA GLN A 457 -26.44 22.94 -19.07
C GLN A 457 -26.42 21.80 -20.10
N GLY A 458 -27.46 21.70 -20.93
CA GLY A 458 -27.51 20.71 -22.00
C GLY A 458 -27.69 19.24 -21.56
N ASN A 459 -27.79 18.97 -20.26
CA ASN A 459 -28.04 17.64 -19.68
C ASN A 459 -27.15 16.53 -20.28
N PRO A 460 -25.82 16.66 -20.17
CA PRO A 460 -24.87 15.68 -20.73
C PRO A 460 -25.00 14.32 -20.04
N GLU A 461 -24.69 13.24 -20.76
CA GLU A 461 -24.57 11.91 -20.14
C GLU A 461 -23.39 11.88 -19.15
N PRO A 462 -23.58 11.37 -17.92
CA PRO A 462 -22.50 11.23 -16.96
C PRO A 462 -21.49 10.15 -17.38
N PRO A 463 -20.23 10.25 -16.91
CA PRO A 463 -19.21 9.22 -17.12
C PRO A 463 -19.70 7.84 -16.66
N LYS A 464 -19.39 6.81 -17.45
CA LYS A 464 -19.71 5.41 -17.16
C LYS A 464 -18.43 4.64 -16.83
N PHE A 465 -18.55 3.65 -15.94
CA PHE A 465 -17.43 2.79 -15.58
C PHE A 465 -16.76 2.16 -16.81
N GLY A 466 -15.43 2.21 -16.87
CA GLY A 466 -14.64 1.61 -17.95
C GLY A 466 -14.78 2.28 -19.32
N SER A 467 -15.48 3.41 -19.43
CA SER A 467 -15.69 4.11 -20.71
C SER A 467 -15.15 5.54 -20.67
N THR A 468 -14.31 5.89 -21.65
CA THR A 468 -13.87 7.27 -21.88
C THR A 468 -14.84 8.08 -22.75
N GLN A 469 -15.86 7.42 -23.32
CA GLN A 469 -16.82 8.03 -24.22
C GLN A 469 -17.74 8.99 -23.45
N GLY A 470 -17.81 10.26 -23.88
CA GLY A 470 -18.68 11.28 -23.26
C GLY A 470 -18.14 11.90 -21.96
N GLN A 471 -17.08 11.35 -21.35
CA GLN A 471 -16.49 11.91 -20.12
C GLN A 471 -16.04 13.37 -20.32
N HIS A 472 -15.38 13.65 -21.45
CA HIS A 472 -14.86 14.97 -21.75
C HIS A 472 -15.98 16.02 -21.94
N SER A 473 -17.12 15.64 -22.53
CA SER A 473 -18.26 16.56 -22.68
C SER A 473 -18.95 16.84 -21.34
N PHE A 474 -19.10 15.84 -20.48
CA PHE A 474 -19.71 16.03 -19.17
C PHE A 474 -18.90 17.01 -18.32
N TRP A 475 -17.60 16.74 -18.12
CA TRP A 475 -16.76 17.54 -17.23
C TRP A 475 -16.50 18.98 -17.71
N GLN A 476 -16.72 19.28 -18.99
CA GLN A 476 -16.62 20.64 -19.56
C GLN A 476 -17.92 21.44 -19.49
N THR A 477 -18.99 20.84 -19.01
CA THR A 477 -20.30 21.48 -18.95
C THR A 477 -20.39 22.44 -17.77
N GLU A 478 -21.08 23.56 -17.98
CA GLU A 478 -21.37 24.54 -16.93
C GLU A 478 -22.53 24.10 -16.04
N VAL A 479 -22.43 24.43 -14.75
CA VAL A 479 -23.47 24.21 -13.75
C VAL A 479 -23.78 25.49 -13.00
N SER A 480 -25.07 25.67 -12.68
CA SER A 480 -25.57 26.77 -11.85
C SER A 480 -26.51 26.27 -10.76
N LEU A 481 -26.70 27.07 -9.71
CA LEU A 481 -27.61 26.75 -8.61
C LEU A 481 -29.05 27.10 -9.01
N THR A 482 -30.03 26.28 -8.64
CA THR A 482 -31.45 26.63 -8.82
C THR A 482 -31.94 27.49 -7.65
N SER A 483 -33.08 28.17 -7.81
CA SER A 483 -33.71 28.89 -6.68
C SER A 483 -34.04 27.97 -5.51
N LEU A 484 -34.36 26.69 -5.76
CA LEU A 484 -34.56 25.71 -4.69
C LEU A 484 -33.25 25.37 -3.99
N GLY A 485 -32.16 25.17 -4.76
CA GLY A 485 -30.81 24.96 -4.23
C GLY A 485 -30.36 26.11 -3.33
N GLU A 486 -30.62 27.35 -3.72
CA GLU A 486 -30.34 28.55 -2.91
C GLU A 486 -31.11 28.56 -1.59
N LEU A 487 -32.42 28.26 -1.62
CA LEU A 487 -33.26 28.24 -0.42
C LEU A 487 -32.80 27.16 0.57
N ILE A 488 -32.44 25.97 0.07
CA ILE A 488 -31.91 24.89 0.92
C ILE A 488 -30.55 25.27 1.49
N LEU A 489 -29.64 25.78 0.66
CA LEU A 489 -28.30 26.17 1.13
C LEU A 489 -28.36 27.23 2.24
N GLN A 490 -29.34 28.14 2.17
CA GLN A 490 -29.62 29.17 3.19
C GLN A 490 -30.41 28.66 4.42
N GLY A 491 -30.70 27.35 4.51
CA GLY A 491 -31.48 26.75 5.60
C GLY A 491 -32.95 27.17 5.63
N LYS A 492 -33.48 27.72 4.54
CA LYS A 492 -34.90 28.13 4.44
C LYS A 492 -35.81 26.96 4.07
N ARG A 493 -35.25 25.88 3.56
CA ARG A 493 -35.93 24.62 3.22
C ARG A 493 -35.00 23.46 3.57
N ASP A 494 -35.59 22.32 3.86
CA ASP A 494 -34.86 21.10 4.16
C ASP A 494 -34.78 20.19 2.92
N ALA A 495 -33.58 19.72 2.58
CA ALA A 495 -33.36 18.89 1.41
C ALA A 495 -34.09 17.54 1.50
N VAL A 496 -34.11 16.92 2.68
CA VAL A 496 -34.76 15.63 2.91
C VAL A 496 -36.27 15.78 2.81
N GLU A 497 -36.85 16.85 3.38
CA GLU A 497 -38.29 17.10 3.26
C GLU A 497 -38.73 17.34 1.81
N VAL A 498 -37.91 18.02 1.02
CA VAL A 498 -38.28 18.40 -0.36
C VAL A 498 -38.04 17.28 -1.38
N ARG A 499 -36.96 16.51 -1.20
CA ARG A 499 -36.52 15.51 -2.19
C ARG A 499 -36.69 14.07 -1.72
N GLY A 500 -36.97 13.87 -0.44
CA GLY A 500 -36.81 12.58 0.21
C GLY A 500 -35.34 12.15 0.29
N ILE A 501 -35.11 10.99 0.91
CA ILE A 501 -33.82 10.34 0.94
C ILE A 501 -33.99 8.83 0.76
N ASN A 502 -33.06 8.24 0.03
CA ASN A 502 -32.88 6.80 -0.10
C ASN A 502 -31.39 6.56 -0.33
N LYS A 503 -30.63 6.47 0.75
CA LYS A 503 -29.15 6.44 0.69
C LYS A 503 -28.60 5.51 1.75
N TYR A 504 -27.59 4.73 1.37
CA TYR A 504 -26.79 3.99 2.34
C TYR A 504 -25.56 4.79 2.75
N LEU A 505 -25.30 4.85 4.05
CA LEU A 505 -24.07 5.36 4.65
C LEU A 505 -23.55 4.29 5.61
N GLY A 506 -22.52 3.54 5.19
CA GLY A 506 -22.12 2.34 5.92
C GLY A 506 -23.26 1.32 5.98
N GLY A 507 -23.54 0.81 7.17
CA GLY A 507 -24.68 -0.08 7.44
C GLY A 507 -26.04 0.61 7.56
N VAL A 508 -26.07 1.94 7.59
CA VAL A 508 -27.31 2.69 7.80
C VAL A 508 -28.02 2.96 6.49
N HIS A 509 -29.29 2.54 6.41
CA HIS A 509 -30.18 2.87 5.29
C HIS A 509 -31.07 4.06 5.68
N LEU A 510 -30.78 5.23 5.12
CA LEU A 510 -31.60 6.42 5.29
C LEU A 510 -32.74 6.41 4.27
N ILE A 511 -33.97 6.29 4.76
CA ILE A 511 -35.21 6.36 3.98
C ILE A 511 -36.14 7.41 4.57
N SER A 512 -36.87 8.15 3.73
CA SER A 512 -37.75 9.25 4.17
C SER A 512 -38.76 8.86 5.26
N ASP A 513 -39.28 7.64 5.22
CA ASP A 513 -40.31 7.15 6.16
C ASP A 513 -39.72 6.44 7.40
N GLY A 514 -38.39 6.45 7.56
CA GLY A 514 -37.67 5.79 8.64
C GLY A 514 -37.09 6.76 9.68
N PRO A 515 -36.36 6.25 10.69
CA PRO A 515 -35.62 7.08 11.63
C PRO A 515 -34.64 8.00 10.91
N MET A 516 -34.79 9.31 11.09
CA MET A 516 -33.95 10.31 10.43
C MET A 516 -32.80 10.74 11.32
N TRP A 517 -31.63 10.16 11.08
CA TRP A 517 -30.38 10.58 11.70
C TRP A 517 -29.81 11.78 10.95
N ARG A 518 -29.43 12.81 11.72
CA ARG A 518 -28.90 14.06 11.20
C ARG A 518 -27.60 14.45 11.89
N TRP A 519 -26.68 15.01 11.13
CA TRP A 519 -25.40 15.52 11.63
C TRP A 519 -25.52 16.97 12.11
N ASP A 520 -25.04 17.24 13.32
CA ASP A 520 -24.90 18.60 13.86
C ASP A 520 -23.43 19.02 13.80
N ASP A 521 -23.09 19.85 12.81
CA ASP A 521 -21.73 20.35 12.61
C ASP A 521 -21.20 21.15 13.81
N GLN A 522 -22.07 21.83 14.56
CA GLN A 522 -21.64 22.62 15.72
C GLN A 522 -21.34 21.73 16.92
N ALA A 523 -22.15 20.69 17.12
CA ALA A 523 -21.98 19.75 18.21
C ALA A 523 -20.98 18.62 17.89
N GLY A 524 -20.68 18.40 16.61
CA GLY A 524 -19.82 17.31 16.15
C GLY A 524 -20.42 15.93 16.40
N CYS A 525 -21.75 15.80 16.34
CA CYS A 525 -22.45 14.56 16.66
C CYS A 525 -23.75 14.37 15.86
N LEU A 526 -24.20 13.11 15.80
CA LEU A 526 -25.48 12.72 15.26
C LEU A 526 -26.61 12.95 16.25
N ARG A 527 -27.77 13.31 15.72
CA ARG A 527 -29.05 13.45 16.42
C ARG A 527 -30.14 12.75 15.63
N THR A 528 -31.11 12.18 16.32
CA THR A 528 -32.39 11.82 15.69
C THR A 528 -33.25 13.06 15.58
N GLN A 529 -33.94 13.24 14.45
CA GLN A 529 -35.08 14.13 14.40
C GLN A 529 -36.15 13.60 15.38
N ALA A 530 -36.51 14.41 16.38
CA ALA A 530 -37.51 14.07 17.39
C ALA A 530 -38.93 14.02 16.83
#